data_AF-A0A960ZSG4-F1
#
_entry.id   AF-A0A960ZSG4-F1
#
_cell.length_a   1.000
_cell.length_b   1.000
_cell.length_c   1.000
_cell.angle_alpha   90.00
_cell.angle_beta   90.00
_cell.angle_gamma   90.00
#
_symmetry.space_group_name_H-M   'P 1'
#
loop_
_entity.id
_entity.type
_entity.pdbx_description
1 polymer ?
#
loop_
_entity_poly.entity_id
_entity_poly.type
_entity_poly.pdbx_seq_one_letter_code
_entity_poly.pdbx_strand_id
1 'polypeptide(L)' 'MTGAIGGAGAALGVGLIGSKAVEAVGRNPGAFGNILTLGIIGMALAEGLGIIAYLGGIK' A
#
# COMPACT_ATOMS: atom_id res chain seq x y z
N MET A 1 9.47 8.14 -17.66
CA MET A 1 8.16 8.64 -17.22
C MET A 1 7.30 7.55 -16.58
N THR A 2 7.23 6.34 -17.17
CA THR A 2 6.48 5.19 -16.64
C THR A 2 6.84 4.82 -15.20
N GLY A 3 8.12 4.80 -14.84
CA GLY A 3 8.52 4.46 -13.47
C GLY A 3 8.11 5.49 -12.42
N ALA A 4 8.13 6.78 -12.76
CA ALA A 4 7.65 7.83 -11.85
C ALA A 4 6.14 7.72 -11.59
N ILE A 5 5.37 7.38 -12.63
CA ILE A 5 3.91 7.15 -12.51
C ILE A 5 3.64 5.87 -11.70
N GLY A 6 4.38 4.79 -11.96
CA GLY A 6 4.28 3.54 -11.20
C GLY A 6 4.61 3.72 -9.71
N GLY A 7 5.71 4.42 -9.41
CA GLY A 7 6.11 4.74 -8.04
C GLY A 7 5.11 5.65 -7.32
N ALA A 8 4.60 6.67 -8.00
CA ALA A 8 3.56 7.54 -7.44
C ALA A 8 2.25 6.78 -7.16
N GLY A 9 1.83 5.89 -8.06
CA GLY A 9 0.67 5.02 -7.85
C GLY A 9 0.83 4.10 -6.64
N ALA A 10 2.02 3.51 -6.47
CA ALA A 10 2.34 2.67 -5.31
C ALA A 10 2.26 3.47 -4.00
N ALA A 11 2.88 4.65 -3.96
CA ALA A 11 2.89 5.52 -2.78
C ALA A 11 1.47 5.94 -2.36
N LEU A 12 0.61 6.27 -3.33
CA LEU A 12 -0.80 6.58 -3.07
C LEU A 12 -1.58 5.36 -2.55
N GLY A 13 -1.38 4.19 -3.16
CA GLY A 13 -2.02 2.95 -2.72
C GLY A 13 -1.66 2.60 -1.28
N VAL A 14 -0.37 2.60 -0.95
CA VAL A 14 0.13 2.34 0.40
C VAL A 14 -0.40 3.36 1.41
N GLY A 15 -0.35 4.66 1.07
CA GLY A 15 -0.86 5.73 1.94
C GLY A 15 -2.36 5.60 2.25
N LEU A 16 -3.16 5.24 1.25
CA LEU A 16 -4.60 5.00 1.44
C LEU A 16 -4.87 3.79 2.35
N ILE A 17 -4.18 2.67 2.12
CA ILE A 17 -4.32 1.46 2.94
C ILE A 17 -3.91 1.74 4.39
N GLY A 18 -2.78 2.42 4.60
CA GLY A 18 -2.33 2.83 5.92
C GLY A 18 -3.35 3.73 6.63
N SER A 19 -3.88 4.74 5.94
CA SER A 19 -4.88 5.65 6.52
C SER A 19 -6.13 4.91 7.00
N LYS A 20 -6.62 3.95 6.20
CA LYS A 20 -7.81 3.17 6.52
C LYS A 20 -7.55 2.10 7.56
N ALA A 21 -6.36 1.54 7.61
CA ALA A 21 -5.95 0.65 8.69
C ALA A 21 -5.96 1.39 10.04
N VAL A 22 -5.38 2.60 10.11
CA VAL A 22 -5.38 3.41 11.34
C VAL A 22 -6.80 3.81 11.75
N GLU A 23 -7.63 4.25 10.81
CA GLU A 23 -9.05 4.58 11.08
C GLU A 23 -9.82 3.36 11.61
N ALA A 24 -9.63 2.18 11.00
CA ALA A 24 -10.28 0.94 11.42
C ALA A 24 -9.84 0.50 12.83
N VAL A 25 -8.53 0.61 13.14
CA VAL A 25 -8.00 0.32 14.49
C VAL A 25 -8.60 1.27 15.51
N GLY A 26 -8.68 2.57 15.20
CA GLY A 26 -9.29 3.56 16.09
C GLY A 26 -10.76 3.28 16.40
N ARG A 27 -11.51 2.75 15.43
CA ARG A 27 -12.92 2.36 15.60
C ARG A 27 -13.10 1.02 16.32
N ASN A 28 -12.17 0.08 16.15
CA ASN A 28 -12.20 -1.21 16.82
C ASN A 28 -10.80 -1.68 17.27
N PRO A 29 -10.33 -1.22 18.44
CA PRO A 29 -8.98 -1.53 18.92
C PRO A 29 -8.71 -3.03 19.13
N GLY A 30 -9.75 -3.81 19.46
CA GLY A 30 -9.64 -5.26 19.67
C GLY A 30 -9.31 -6.05 18.39
N ALA A 31 -9.50 -5.45 17.22
CA ALA A 31 -9.19 -6.07 15.93
C ALA A 31 -7.81 -5.69 15.38
N PHE A 32 -6.95 -5.01 16.15
CA PHE A 32 -5.65 -4.50 15.69
C PHE A 32 -4.81 -5.53 14.93
N GLY A 33 -4.62 -6.74 15.47
CA GLY A 33 -3.78 -7.76 14.83
C GLY A 33 -4.28 -8.17 13.44
N ASN A 34 -5.60 -8.32 13.28
CA ASN A 34 -6.21 -8.66 11.99
C ASN A 34 -6.08 -7.50 11.00
N ILE A 35 -6.32 -6.26 11.45
CA ILE A 35 -6.22 -5.07 10.61
C ILE A 35 -4.77 -4.84 10.17
N LEU A 36 -3.79 -4.99 11.08
CA LEU A 36 -2.37 -4.89 10.75
C LEU A 36 -1.98 -5.93 9.69
N THR A 37 -2.41 -7.19 9.87
CA THR A 37 -2.11 -8.28 8.93
C THR A 37 -2.68 -7.99 7.54
N LEU A 38 -3.98 -7.65 7.45
CA LEU A 38 -4.61 -7.29 6.18
C LEU A 38 -4.01 -6.02 5.56
N GLY A 39 -3.64 -5.05 6.39
CA GLY A 39 -2.98 -3.82 5.98
C GLY A 39 -1.63 -4.08 5.34
N ILE A 40 -0.77 -4.88 5.97
CA ILE A 40 0.54 -5.26 5.41
C ILE A 40 0.37 -6.01 4.08
N ILE A 41 -0.57 -6.96 4.00
CA ILE A 41 -0.85 -7.70 2.77
C ILE A 41 -1.30 -6.74 1.65
N GLY A 42 -2.21 -5.81 1.96
CA GLY A 42 -2.68 -4.81 1.01
C GLY A 42 -1.55 -3.89 0.52
N MET A 43 -0.73 -3.38 1.44
CA MET A 43 0.41 -2.53 1.11
C MET A 43 1.43 -3.28 0.26
N ALA A 44 1.73 -4.54 0.59
CA ALA A 44 2.63 -5.38 -0.21
C ALA A 44 2.12 -5.61 -1.63
N LEU A 45 0.79 -5.75 -1.82
CA LEU A 45 0.20 -5.87 -3.15
C LEU A 45 0.32 -4.57 -3.96
N ALA A 46 0.11 -3.41 -3.31
CA ALA A 46 0.27 -2.10 -3.93
C ALA A 46 1.72 -1.79 -4.30
N GLU A 47 2.68 -2.10 -3.41
CA GLU A 47 4.11 -1.95 -3.66
C GLU A 47 4.60 -2.91 -4.75
N GLY A 48 4.15 -4.17 -4.75
CA GLY A 48 4.56 -5.16 -5.74
C GLY A 48 4.29 -4.71 -7.18
N LEU A 49 3.10 -4.17 -7.44
CA LEU A 49 2.75 -3.60 -8.75
C LEU A 49 3.55 -2.32 -9.05
N GLY A 50 3.77 -1.48 -8.04
CA GLY A 50 4.59 -0.28 -8.16
C GLY A 50 6.03 -0.57 -8.56
N ILE A 51 6.64 -1.59 -7.95
CA ILE A 51 8.01 -2.04 -8.25
C ILE A 51 8.10 -2.60 -9.67
N ILE A 52 7.14 -3.42 -10.09
CA ILE A 52 7.10 -3.96 -11.46
C ILE A 52 7.02 -2.82 -12.49
N ALA A 53 6.15 -1.82 -12.25
CA ALA A 53 6.01 -0.66 -13.13
C ALA A 53 7.24 0.26 -13.09
N TYR A 54 7.89 0.39 -11.93
CA TYR A 54 9.12 1.14 -11.77
C TYR A 54 10.26 0.51 -12.56
N LEU A 55 10.58 -0.77 -12.29
CA LEU A 55 11.68 -1.50 -12.92
C LEU A 55 11.45 -1.73 -14.42
N GLY A 56 10.23 -2.08 -14.84
CA GLY A 56 9.91 -2.24 -16.26
C GLY A 56 9.96 -0.94 -17.07
N GLY A 57 9.94 0.21 -16.39
CA GLY A 57 10.12 1.54 -16.98
C GLY A 57 11.57 2.04 -17.00
N ILE A 58 12.50 1.32 -16.38
CA ILE A 58 13.96 1.57 -16.48
C ILE A 58 14.42 0.89 -17.77
N LYS A 59 14.61 1.69 -18.83
CA LYS A 59 15.30 1.30 -20.06
C LYS A 59 16.50 2.20 -20.23
#